data_AF-A0A661IVA3-F1
#
_entry.id   AF-A0A661IVA3-F1
#
_cell.length_a   1.000
_cell.length_b   1.000
_cell.length_c   1.000
_cell.angle_alpha   90.00
_cell.angle_beta   90.00
_cell.angle_gamma   90.00
#
_symmetry.space_group_name_H-M   'P 1'
#
loop_
_entity.id
_entity.type
_entity.pdbx_description
1 polymer ?
#
loop_
_entity_poly.entity_id
_entity_poly.type
_entity_poly.pdbx_seq_one_letter_code
_entity_poly.pdbx_strand_id
1 'polypeptide(L)'
;TFIVLELILLLWALGLPSVLERWGEEIRLLFPLLAFGSGGLLGAQFPLASSLYLRGRGEVGETAGTLYAMDLLGGWVAGVIAGVILLPLLGFRESGWLTSALKAISLLLVLMAAFRRKG
;
A
#
# COMPACT_ATOMS: atom_id res chain seq x y z
N THR A 1 3.42 6.42 -13.66
CA THR A 1 2.17 5.67 -13.95
C THR A 1 1.78 4.84 -12.74
N PHE A 2 0.49 4.58 -12.51
CA PHE A 2 -0.01 3.81 -11.36
C PHE A 2 0.70 2.45 -11.17
N ILE A 3 0.96 1.72 -12.26
CA ILE A 3 1.71 0.44 -12.26
C ILE A 3 3.13 0.60 -11.70
N VAL A 4 3.84 1.67 -12.09
CA VAL A 4 5.22 1.91 -11.61
C VAL A 4 5.22 2.17 -10.11
N LEU A 5 4.23 2.91 -9.60
CA LEU A 5 4.11 3.18 -8.17
C LEU A 5 3.80 1.90 -7.38
N GLU A 6 2.88 1.05 -7.87
CA GLU A 6 2.60 -0.25 -7.24
C GLU A 6 3.83 -1.17 -7.24
N LEU A 7 4.63 -1.17 -8.31
CA LEU A 7 5.88 -1.92 -8.35
C LEU A 7 6.89 -1.40 -7.32
N ILE A 8 7.05 -0.07 -7.19
CA ILE A 8 7.92 0.53 -6.18
C ILE A 8 7.46 0.15 -4.77
N LEU A 9 6.15 0.23 -4.50
CA LEU A 9 5.57 -0.16 -3.22
C LEU A 9 5.78 -1.64 -2.90
N LEU A 10 5.67 -2.53 -3.90
CA LEU A 10 5.94 -3.95 -3.71
C LEU A 10 7.42 -4.20 -3.37
N LEU A 11 8.35 -3.59 -4.10
CA LEU A 11 9.78 -3.72 -3.81
C LEU A 11 10.14 -3.16 -2.43
N TRP A 12 9.53 -2.03 -2.06
CA TRP A 12 9.65 -1.44 -0.74
C TRP A 12 9.12 -2.39 0.35
N ALA A 13 7.94 -2.96 0.14
CA ALA A 13 7.32 -3.91 1.07
C ALA A 13 8.13 -5.21 1.24
N LEU A 14 8.75 -5.72 0.17
CA LEU A 14 9.60 -6.92 0.23
C LEU A 14 10.90 -6.68 1.03
N GLY A 15 11.48 -5.49 0.91
CA GLY A 15 12.72 -5.13 1.60
C GLY A 15 12.52 -4.81 3.08
N LEU A 16 11.41 -4.18 3.44
CA LEU A 16 11.18 -3.62 4.78
C LEU A 16 11.30 -4.64 5.92
N PRO A 17 10.69 -5.84 5.85
CA PRO A 17 10.74 -6.81 6.95
C PRO A 17 12.18 -7.23 7.25
N SER A 18 12.96 -7.49 6.19
CA SER A 18 14.36 -7.90 6.30
C SER A 18 15.26 -6.79 6.86
N VAL A 19 15.03 -5.54 6.46
CA VAL A 19 15.77 -4.37 6.97
C VAL A 19 15.46 -4.14 8.44
N LEU A 20 14.18 -4.13 8.81
CA LEU A 20 13.76 -3.86 10.19
C LEU A 20 14.22 -4.94 11.16
N GLU A 21 14.23 -6.20 10.75
CA GLU A 21 14.72 -7.29 11.60
C GLU A 21 16.24 -7.32 11.73
N ARG A 22 16.97 -6.96 10.67
CA ARG A 22 18.44 -6.91 10.71
C ARG A 22 18.95 -5.79 11.62
N TRP A 23 18.23 -4.68 11.70
CA TRP A 23 18.69 -3.45 12.38
C TRP A 23 17.96 -3.17 13.71
N GLY A 24 16.91 -3.94 14.04
CA GLY A 24 16.29 -4.02 15.37
C GLY A 24 16.17 -2.67 16.10
N GLU A 25 16.74 -2.60 17.30
CA GLU A 25 16.74 -1.42 18.18
C GLU A 25 17.54 -0.23 17.64
N GLU A 26 18.52 -0.45 16.76
CA GLU A 26 19.37 0.60 16.20
C GLU A 26 18.62 1.44 15.15
N ILE A 27 17.49 0.95 14.65
CA ILE A 27 16.71 1.64 13.61
C ILE A 27 15.87 2.81 14.14
N ARG A 28 15.83 3.05 15.46
CA ARG A 28 14.98 4.08 16.11
C ARG A 28 15.08 5.46 15.44
N LEU A 29 16.28 5.89 15.04
CA LEU A 29 16.50 7.18 14.37
C LEU A 29 16.15 7.17 12.88
N LEU A 30 16.24 6.01 12.23
CA LEU A 30 15.89 5.82 10.82
C LEU A 30 14.40 5.53 10.62
N PHE A 31 13.71 5.05 11.67
CA PHE A 31 12.30 4.68 11.61
C PHE A 31 11.40 5.82 11.12
N PRO A 32 11.54 7.09 11.57
CA PRO A 32 10.73 8.20 11.05
C PRO A 32 10.95 8.43 9.55
N LEU A 33 12.17 8.24 9.04
CA LEU A 33 12.47 8.37 7.62
C LEU A 33 11.86 7.22 6.81
N LEU A 34 11.90 6.00 7.34
CA LEU A 34 11.24 4.84 6.74
C LEU A 34 9.71 5.00 6.75
N ALA A 35 9.14 5.50 7.85
CA ALA A 35 7.73 5.80 7.98
C ALA A 35 7.30 6.92 7.01
N PHE A 36 8.10 7.98 6.90
CA PHE A 36 7.88 9.05 5.93
C PHE A 36 7.94 8.53 4.49
N GLY A 37 8.93 7.69 4.16
CA GLY A 37 9.03 7.06 2.84
C GLY A 37 7.82 6.18 2.52
N SER A 38 7.42 5.34 3.48
CA SER A 38 6.27 4.45 3.34
C SER A 38 4.96 5.24 3.18
N GLY A 39 4.73 6.23 4.04
CA GLY A 39 3.56 7.10 4.00
C GLY A 39 3.49 7.97 2.75
N GLY A 40 4.63 8.50 2.29
CA GLY A 40 4.72 9.30 1.07
C GLY A 40 4.44 8.48 -0.19
N LEU A 41 5.02 7.28 -0.30
CA LEU A 41 4.76 6.36 -1.42
C LEU A 41 3.30 5.91 -1.44
N LEU A 42 2.73 5.59 -0.27
CA LEU A 42 1.32 5.21 -0.15
C LEU A 42 0.39 6.38 -0.50
N GLY A 43 0.67 7.57 0.03
CA GLY A 43 -0.10 8.79 -0.22
C GLY A 43 -0.11 9.19 -1.70
N ALA A 44 0.98 8.94 -2.44
CA ALA A 44 1.03 9.16 -3.89
C ALA A 44 0.05 8.28 -4.69
N GLN A 45 -0.48 7.18 -4.10
CA GLN A 45 -1.49 6.36 -4.77
C GLN A 45 -2.82 7.11 -4.94
N PHE A 46 -3.18 7.98 -4.00
CA PHE A 46 -4.44 8.70 -4.00
C PHE A 46 -4.64 9.62 -5.23
N PRO A 47 -3.74 10.58 -5.54
CA PRO A 47 -3.91 11.43 -6.72
C PRO A 47 -3.86 10.64 -8.04
N LEU A 48 -3.05 9.58 -8.12
CA LEU A 48 -3.01 8.73 -9.30
C LEU A 48 -4.29 7.92 -9.49
N ALA A 49 -4.83 7.34 -8.41
CA ALA A 49 -6.11 6.62 -8.44
C ALA A 49 -7.28 7.55 -8.77
N SER A 50 -7.31 8.74 -8.18
CA SER A 50 -8.30 9.78 -8.48
C SER A 50 -8.29 10.15 -9.97
N SER A 51 -7.12 10.39 -10.55
CA SER A 51 -6.99 10.69 -11.99
C SER A 51 -7.45 9.53 -12.89
N LEU A 52 -7.37 8.28 -12.43
CA LEU A 52 -7.78 7.10 -13.17
C LEU A 52 -9.29 6.87 -13.10
N TYR A 53 -9.89 7.11 -11.94
CA TYR A 53 -11.32 6.96 -11.69
C TYR A 53 -12.13 8.10 -12.34
N LEU A 54 -11.61 9.34 -12.28
CA LEU A 54 -12.28 10.52 -12.85
C LEU A 54 -12.49 10.41 -14.37
N ARG A 55 -11.62 9.69 -15.08
CA ARG A 55 -11.78 9.38 -16.52
C ARG A 55 -13.04 8.57 -16.85
N GLY A 56 -13.73 8.02 -15.83
CA GLY A 56 -14.88 7.14 -15.93
C GLY A 56 -16.27 7.77 -15.83
N ARG A 57 -16.39 9.12 -15.69
CA ARG A 57 -17.65 9.94 -15.67
C ARG A 57 -18.11 10.50 -14.30
N GLY A 58 -17.28 10.51 -13.25
CA GLY A 58 -17.66 11.08 -11.94
C GLY A 58 -17.33 12.57 -11.78
N GLU A 59 -18.06 13.28 -10.92
CA GLU A 59 -17.65 14.59 -10.43
C GLU A 59 -16.39 14.46 -9.55
N VAL A 60 -15.54 15.50 -9.52
CA VAL A 60 -14.26 15.49 -8.78
C VAL A 60 -14.48 15.20 -7.30
N GLY A 61 -15.50 15.84 -6.69
CA GLY A 61 -15.84 15.69 -5.28
C GLY A 61 -16.32 14.29 -4.93
N GLU A 62 -17.21 13.71 -5.74
CA GLU A 62 -17.71 12.34 -5.54
C GLU A 62 -16.57 11.32 -5.68
N THR A 63 -15.76 11.43 -6.74
CA THR A 63 -14.62 10.54 -6.99
C THR A 63 -13.63 10.56 -5.82
N ALA A 64 -13.22 11.76 -5.39
CA ALA A 64 -12.29 11.91 -4.28
C ALA A 64 -12.90 11.41 -2.96
N GLY A 65 -14.17 11.72 -2.71
CA GLY A 65 -14.90 11.29 -1.52
C GLY A 65 -15.02 9.77 -1.43
N THR A 66 -15.40 9.10 -2.52
CA THR A 66 -15.50 7.63 -2.57
C THR A 66 -14.13 6.98 -2.38
N LEU A 67 -13.10 7.44 -3.09
CA LEU A 67 -11.73 6.92 -2.92
C LEU A 67 -11.23 7.09 -1.49
N TYR A 68 -11.48 8.25 -0.89
CA TYR A 68 -11.07 8.54 0.48
C TYR A 68 -11.82 7.69 1.51
N ALA A 69 -13.12 7.51 1.32
CA ALA A 69 -13.92 6.63 2.17
C ALA A 69 -13.42 5.18 2.12
N MET A 70 -13.08 4.68 0.93
CA MET A 70 -12.51 3.34 0.75
C MET A 70 -11.11 3.22 1.38
N ASP A 71 -10.27 4.25 1.26
CA ASP A 71 -8.93 4.30 1.86
C ASP A 71 -9.01 4.26 3.40
N LEU A 72 -9.88 5.07 4.00
CA LEU A 72 -10.11 5.07 5.45
C LEU A 72 -10.68 3.74 5.95
N LEU A 73 -11.67 3.17 5.26
CA LEU A 73 -12.22 1.85 5.61
C LEU A 73 -11.15 0.77 5.55
N GLY A 74 -10.38 0.73 4.47
CA GLY A 74 -9.28 -0.21 4.28
C GLY A 74 -8.21 -0.05 5.35
N GLY A 75 -7.79 1.19 5.64
CA GLY A 75 -6.80 1.50 6.67
C GLY A 75 -7.27 1.12 8.07
N TRP A 76 -8.54 1.35 8.39
CA TRP A 76 -9.13 0.95 9.67
C TRP A 76 -9.17 -0.58 9.82
N VAL A 77 -9.70 -1.30 8.82
CA VAL A 77 -9.76 -2.76 8.83
C VAL A 77 -8.35 -3.36 8.92
N ALA A 78 -7.42 -2.86 8.10
CA ALA A 78 -6.03 -3.32 8.10
C ALA A 78 -5.34 -3.03 9.44
N GLY A 79 -5.58 -1.87 10.05
CA GLY A 79 -5.02 -1.51 11.35
C GLY A 79 -5.48 -2.45 12.47
N VAL A 80 -6.78 -2.78 12.50
CA VAL A 80 -7.34 -3.74 13.47
C VAL A 80 -6.76 -5.14 13.23
N ILE A 81 -6.82 -5.64 12.00
CA ILE A 81 -6.35 -6.99 11.66
C ILE A 81 -4.84 -7.10 11.89
N ALA A 82 -4.05 -6.13 11.43
CA ALA A 82 -2.59 -6.17 11.59
C ALA A 82 -2.18 -6.02 13.06
N GLY A 83 -2.76 -5.07 13.79
CA GLY A 83 -2.38 -4.78 15.17
C GLY A 83 -2.84 -5.82 16.19
N VAL A 84 -4.05 -6.37 16.03
CA VAL A 84 -4.66 -7.27 17.01
C VAL A 84 -4.45 -8.73 16.67
N ILE A 85 -4.38 -9.08 15.38
CA ILE A 85 -4.36 -10.48 14.93
C ILE A 85 -3.01 -10.85 14.34
N LEU A 86 -2.55 -10.17 13.28
CA LEU A 86 -1.36 -10.60 12.54
C LEU A 86 -0.09 -10.42 13.36
N LEU A 87 0.14 -9.25 13.96
CA LEU A 87 1.36 -9.01 14.72
C LEU A 87 1.50 -9.92 15.94
N PRO A 88 0.47 -10.17 16.77
CA PRO A 88 0.59 -11.10 17.90
C PRO A 88 0.71 -12.57 17.50
N LEU A 89 0.04 -13.01 16.42
CA LEU A 89 0.01 -14.43 16.04
C LEU A 89 1.18 -14.83 15.14
N LEU A 90 1.53 -13.98 14.16
CA LEU A 90 2.55 -14.26 13.15
C LEU A 90 3.88 -13.57 13.45
N GLY A 91 3.87 -12.55 14.31
CA GLY A 91 5.03 -11.70 14.55
C GLY A 91 5.27 -10.71 13.41
N PHE A 92 6.30 -9.89 13.59
CA PHE A 92 6.61 -8.78 12.70
C PHE A 92 7.04 -9.24 11.30
N ARG A 93 7.96 -10.21 11.21
CA ARG A 93 8.53 -10.72 9.95
C ARG A 93 7.43 -11.27 9.03
N GLU A 94 6.64 -12.23 9.53
CA GLU A 94 5.62 -12.91 8.73
C GLU A 94 4.46 -11.97 8.35
N SER A 95 4.08 -11.04 9.24
CA SER A 95 3.09 -9.99 8.91
C SER A 95 3.58 -9.10 7.77
N GLY A 96 4.89 -8.79 7.72
CA GLY A 96 5.51 -8.04 6.64
C GLY A 96 5.53 -8.79 5.30
N TRP A 97 5.84 -10.08 5.32
CA TRP A 97 5.76 -10.93 4.12
C TRP A 97 4.34 -11.07 3.60
N LEU A 98 3.36 -11.25 4.49
CA LEU A 98 1.95 -11.27 4.12
C LEU A 98 1.53 -9.96 3.45
N THR A 99 1.95 -8.82 4.01
CA THR A 99 1.70 -7.50 3.40
C THR A 99 2.31 -7.40 2.00
N SER A 100 3.52 -7.95 1.82
CA SER A 100 4.18 -8.01 0.50
C SER A 100 3.39 -8.87 -0.50
N ALA A 101 2.87 -10.02 -0.06
CA ALA A 101 2.03 -10.88 -0.88
C ALA A 101 0.73 -10.17 -1.30
N LEU A 102 0.08 -9.45 -0.40
CA LEU A 102 -1.10 -8.63 -0.71
C LEU A 102 -0.78 -7.54 -1.75
N LYS A 103 0.38 -6.90 -1.64
CA LYS A 103 0.84 -5.92 -2.64
C LYS A 103 1.12 -6.55 -4.00
N ALA A 104 1.65 -7.77 -4.04
CA ALA A 104 1.84 -8.50 -5.30
C ALA A 104 0.49 -8.80 -5.97
N ILE A 105 -0.53 -9.20 -5.20
CA ILE A 105 -1.90 -9.40 -5.70
C ILE A 105 -2.47 -8.09 -6.26
N SER A 106 -2.31 -6.97 -5.55
CA SER A 106 -2.74 -5.65 -6.05
C SER A 106 -2.11 -5.32 -7.41
N LEU A 107 -0.79 -5.49 -7.55
CA LEU A 107 -0.08 -5.25 -8.80
C LEU A 107 -0.60 -6.14 -9.94
N LEU A 108 -0.85 -7.42 -9.68
CA LEU A 108 -1.43 -8.34 -10.66
C LEU A 108 -2.82 -7.89 -11.12
N LEU A 109 -3.69 -7.48 -10.20
CA LEU A 109 -5.03 -6.97 -10.53
C LEU A 109 -4.95 -5.72 -11.43
N VAL A 110 -4.05 -4.79 -11.09
CA VAL A 110 -3.83 -3.57 -11.89
C VAL A 110 -3.30 -3.90 -13.29
N LEU A 111 -2.35 -4.83 -13.39
CA LEU A 111 -1.82 -5.28 -14.68
C LEU A 111 -2.93 -5.91 -15.54
N MET A 112 -3.71 -6.84 -14.97
CA MET A 112 -4.83 -7.47 -15.68
C MET A 112 -5.86 -6.44 -16.16
N ALA A 113 -6.21 -5.45 -15.32
CA ALA A 113 -7.10 -4.36 -15.70
C ALA A 113 -6.51 -3.48 -16.81
N ALA A 114 -5.20 -3.23 -16.78
CA ALA A 114 -4.51 -2.47 -17.82
C ALA A 114 -4.45 -3.21 -19.16
N PHE A 115 -4.26 -4.54 -19.15
CA PHE A 115 -4.30 -5.36 -20.37
C PHE A 115 -5.71 -5.40 -20.98
N ARG A 116 -6.76 -5.52 -20.17
CA ARG A 116 -8.17 -5.49 -20.64
C ARG A 116 -8.59 -4.18 -21.29
N ARG A 117 -7.91 -3.06 -21.00
CA ARG A 117 -8.19 -1.76 -21.63
C ARG A 117 -7.51 -1.56 -22.99
N LYS A 118 -6.53 -2.40 -23.33
CA LYS A 118 -5.76 -2.31 -24.59
C LYS A 118 -6.28 -3.23 -25.70
N GLY A 119 -7.03 -4.28 -25.37
CA GLY A 119 -7.74 -5.14 -26.32
C GLY A 119 -9.18 -4.69 -26.46
#